data_AF-A0A9P8F413-F1
#
_entry.id   AF-A0A9P8F413-F1
#
_cell.length_a   1.000
_cell.length_b   1.000
_cell.length_c   1.000
_cell.angle_alpha   90.00
_cell.angle_beta   90.00
_cell.angle_gamma   90.00
#
_symmetry.space_group_name_H-M   'P 1'
#
loop_
_entity.id
_entity.type
_entity.pdbx_description
1 polymer ?
#
loop_
_entity_poly.entity_id
_entity_poly.type
_entity_poly.pdbx_seq_one_letter_code
_entity_poly.pdbx_strand_id
1 'polypeptide(L)'
;LVQKKLSDATTDAAYGILAALQVGRLKDEGKAAPEMISMIKRQNCDRALVNARVLQEVFGGNAVSDEYHIGRHVANLFVTQTYEGQSDIHALILGRAITGLQAFC
;
A
#
# COMPACT_ATOMS: atom_id res chain seq x y z
N LEU A 1 -13.29 -11.91 -13.51
CA LEU A 1 -14.62 -11.70 -12.90
C LEU A 1 -14.61 -10.40 -12.09
N VAL A 2 -15.55 -9.48 -12.32
CA VAL A 2 -15.60 -8.17 -11.62
C VAL A 2 -15.81 -8.33 -10.10
N GLN A 3 -16.69 -9.24 -9.67
CA GLN A 3 -16.93 -9.49 -8.25
C GLN A 3 -15.66 -9.87 -7.48
N LYS A 4 -14.80 -10.72 -8.07
CA LYS A 4 -13.51 -11.08 -7.47
C LYS A 4 -12.63 -9.84 -7.28
N LYS A 5 -12.52 -8.97 -8.30
CA LYS A 5 -11.69 -7.75 -8.24
C LYS A 5 -12.15 -6.81 -7.12
N LEU A 6 -13.47 -6.63 -6.99
CA LEU A 6 -14.06 -5.83 -5.92
C LEU A 6 -13.83 -6.45 -4.55
N SER A 7 -14.00 -7.78 -4.43
CA SER A 7 -13.76 -8.51 -3.18
C SER A 7 -12.30 -8.42 -2.73
N ASP A 8 -11.35 -8.65 -3.63
CA ASP A 8 -9.91 -8.59 -3.35
C ASP A 8 -9.51 -7.17 -2.88
N ALA A 9 -9.91 -6.14 -3.64
CA ALA A 9 -9.59 -4.75 -3.31
C ALA A 9 -10.20 -4.29 -1.98
N THR A 10 -11.45 -4.67 -1.72
CA THR A 10 -12.13 -4.32 -0.47
C THR A 10 -11.50 -5.03 0.73
N THR A 11 -11.10 -6.29 0.55
CA THR A 11 -10.43 -7.08 1.59
C THR A 11 -9.09 -6.43 1.97
N ASP A 12 -8.24 -6.14 0.98
CA ASP A 12 -6.96 -5.49 1.22
C ASP A 12 -7.10 -4.10 1.86
N ALA A 13 -8.10 -3.32 1.45
CA ALA A 13 -8.39 -2.02 2.06
C ALA A 13 -8.80 -2.17 3.54
N ALA A 14 -9.65 -3.15 3.88
CA ALA A 14 -10.06 -3.40 5.25
C ALA A 14 -8.86 -3.81 6.14
N TYR A 15 -8.00 -4.71 5.66
CA TYR A 15 -6.76 -5.07 6.37
C TYR A 15 -5.85 -3.86 6.58
N GLY A 16 -5.64 -3.05 5.54
CA GLY A 16 -4.78 -1.87 5.61
C GLY A 16 -5.29 -0.81 6.58
N ILE A 17 -6.61 -0.60 6.65
CA ILE A 17 -7.26 0.33 7.59
C ILE A 17 -7.07 -0.16 9.03
N LEU A 18 -7.31 -1.44 9.31
CA LEU A 18 -7.16 -2.00 10.66
C LEU A 18 -5.70 -1.96 11.12
N ALA A 19 -4.75 -2.27 10.22
CA ALA A 19 -3.32 -2.18 10.52
C ALA A 19 -2.90 -0.73 10.83
N ALA A 20 -3.34 0.24 10.01
CA ALA A 20 -3.05 1.65 10.23
C ALA A 20 -3.68 2.17 11.52
N LEU A 21 -4.92 1.77 11.83
CA LEU A 21 -5.60 2.12 13.08
C LEU A 21 -4.83 1.61 14.30
N GLN A 22 -4.36 0.36 14.26
CA GLN A 22 -3.60 -0.21 15.37
C GLN A 22 -2.25 0.49 15.56
N VAL A 23 -1.52 0.77 14.47
CA VAL A 23 -0.26 1.51 14.56
C VAL A 23 -0.50 2.94 15.03
N GLY A 24 -1.61 3.58 14.63
CA GLY A 24 -2.04 4.88 15.14
C GLY A 24 -2.22 4.89 16.65
N ARG A 25 -2.96 3.90 17.19
CA ARG A 25 -3.15 3.74 18.64
C ARG A 25 -1.82 3.53 19.38
N LEU A 26 -0.96 2.66 18.85
CA LEU A 26 0.37 2.42 19.44
C LEU A 26 1.24 3.68 19.39
N LYS A 27 1.09 4.53 18.36
CA LYS A 27 1.80 5.79 18.26
C LYS A 27 1.33 6.77 19.35
N ASP A 28 0.02 6.86 19.57
CA ASP A 28 -0.55 7.71 20.63
C ASP A 28 -0.12 7.23 22.03
N GLU A 29 0.06 5.92 22.22
CA GLU A 29 0.60 5.32 23.45
C GLU A 29 2.14 5.42 23.59
N GLY A 30 2.85 5.97 22.60
CA GLY A 30 4.32 6.02 22.58
C GLY A 30 5.01 4.66 22.41
N LYS A 31 4.28 3.65 21.91
CA LYS A 31 4.74 2.26 21.73
C LYS A 31 4.99 1.87 20.27
N ALA A 32 4.77 2.76 19.32
CA ALA A 32 5.00 2.47 17.91
C ALA A 32 6.50 2.32 17.60
N ALA A 33 6.88 1.15 17.07
CA ALA A 33 8.23 0.94 16.55
C ALA A 33 8.32 1.40 15.07
N PRO A 34 9.46 1.95 14.60
CA PRO A 34 9.66 2.37 13.21
C PRO A 34 9.39 1.25 12.18
N GLU A 35 9.65 0.00 12.54
CA GLU A 35 9.38 -1.19 11.73
C GLU A 35 7.89 -1.36 11.47
N MET A 36 7.03 -1.03 12.44
CA MET A 36 5.57 -1.11 12.27
C MET A 36 5.10 -0.12 11.19
N ILE A 37 5.65 1.10 11.20
CA ILE A 37 5.35 2.12 10.19
C ILE A 37 5.83 1.65 8.81
N SER A 38 7.05 1.11 8.73
CA SER A 38 7.61 0.56 7.49
C SER A 38 6.75 -0.57 6.92
N MET A 39 6.27 -1.47 7.79
CA MET A 39 5.40 -2.58 7.41
C MET A 39 4.08 -2.09 6.80
N ILE A 40 3.37 -1.20 7.50
CA ILE A 40 2.06 -0.74 7.02
C ILE A 40 2.18 0.17 5.80
N LYS A 41 3.19 1.03 5.72
CA LYS A 41 3.40 1.92 4.57
C LYS A 41 3.62 1.09 3.32
N ARG A 42 4.56 0.15 3.37
CA ARG A 42 4.86 -0.76 2.27
C ARG A 42 3.63 -1.53 1.83
N GLN A 43 3.00 -2.25 2.76
CA GLN A 43 1.88 -3.14 2.42
C GLN A 43 0.70 -2.35 1.85
N ASN A 44 0.32 -1.24 2.48
CA ASN A 44 -0.84 -0.46 2.04
C ASN A 44 -0.60 0.20 0.68
N CYS A 45 0.58 0.77 0.44
CA CYS A 45 0.89 1.38 -0.86
C CYS A 45 0.93 0.32 -1.97
N ASP A 46 1.57 -0.82 -1.72
CA ASP A 46 1.70 -1.90 -2.70
C ASP A 46 0.33 -2.49 -3.06
N ARG A 47 -0.49 -2.81 -2.05
CA ARG A 47 -1.85 -3.33 -2.28
C ARG A 47 -2.74 -2.31 -2.96
N ALA A 48 -2.69 -1.04 -2.55
CA ALA A 48 -3.50 0.01 -3.16
C ALA A 48 -3.18 0.18 -4.65
N LEU A 49 -1.90 0.24 -5.02
CA LEU A 49 -1.50 0.37 -6.42
C LEU A 49 -1.89 -0.85 -7.26
N VAL A 50 -1.65 -2.06 -6.73
CA VAL A 50 -2.04 -3.31 -7.40
C VAL A 50 -3.55 -3.35 -7.65
N ASN A 51 -4.35 -3.09 -6.60
CA ASN A 51 -5.80 -3.14 -6.70
C ASN A 51 -6.36 -2.03 -7.59
N ALA A 52 -5.80 -0.81 -7.53
CA ALA A 52 -6.20 0.27 -8.42
C ALA A 52 -5.95 -0.08 -9.88
N ARG A 53 -4.80 -0.72 -10.20
CA ARG A 53 -4.51 -1.20 -11.56
C ARG A 53 -5.49 -2.27 -12.03
N VAL A 54 -5.82 -3.23 -11.18
CA VAL A 54 -6.79 -4.30 -11.48
C VAL A 54 -8.21 -3.73 -11.67
N LEU A 55 -8.58 -2.72 -10.88
CA LEU A 55 -9.88 -2.07 -10.96
C LEU A 55 -10.03 -1.17 -12.19
N GLN A 56 -8.95 -0.61 -12.76
CA GLN A 56 -9.02 0.12 -14.04
C GLN A 56 -9.67 -0.73 -15.14
N GLU A 57 -9.40 -2.03 -15.19
CA GLU A 57 -9.99 -2.93 -16.18
C GLU A 57 -11.52 -3.02 -16.07
N VAL A 58 -12.13 -2.68 -14.93
CA VAL A 58 -13.60 -2.62 -14.79
C VAL A 58 -14.18 -1.47 -15.62
N PHE A 59 -13.42 -0.38 -15.77
CA PHE A 59 -13.80 0.79 -16.57
C PHE A 59 -13.47 0.61 -18.06
N GLY A 60 -12.63 -0.37 -18.43
CA GLY A 60 -12.22 -0.59 -19.82
C GLY A 60 -11.59 0.66 -20.42
N GLY A 61 -11.99 1.03 -21.64
CA GLY A 61 -11.53 2.25 -22.31
C GLY A 61 -11.88 3.54 -21.55
N ASN A 62 -12.91 3.53 -20.71
CA ASN A 62 -13.29 4.72 -19.93
C ASN A 62 -12.26 5.04 -18.83
N ALA A 63 -11.35 4.10 -18.50
CA ALA A 63 -10.30 4.32 -17.51
C ALA A 63 -9.32 5.45 -17.88
N VAL A 64 -9.22 5.79 -19.18
CA VAL A 64 -8.37 6.89 -19.68
C VAL A 64 -9.13 8.20 -19.87
N SER A 65 -10.45 8.21 -19.65
CA SER A 65 -11.25 9.44 -19.67
C SER A 65 -11.07 10.21 -18.37
N ASP A 66 -10.96 11.54 -18.47
CA ASP A 66 -10.91 12.42 -17.29
C ASP A 66 -12.21 12.38 -16.47
N GLU A 67 -13.31 11.89 -17.04
CA GLU A 67 -14.58 11.67 -16.34
C GLU A 67 -14.45 10.62 -15.22
N TYR A 68 -13.53 9.66 -15.37
CA TYR A 68 -13.31 8.59 -14.40
C TYR A 68 -11.93 8.71 -13.77
N HIS A 69 -11.91 8.98 -12.47
CA HIS A 69 -10.67 9.28 -11.74
C HIS A 69 -9.71 8.11 -11.52
N ILE A 70 -10.05 6.89 -11.94
CA ILE A 70 -9.27 5.70 -11.63
C ILE A 70 -7.85 5.76 -12.20
N GLY A 71 -7.68 6.25 -13.44
CA GLY A 71 -6.36 6.43 -14.05
C GLY A 71 -5.49 7.44 -13.28
N ARG A 72 -6.10 8.57 -12.87
CA ARG A 72 -5.45 9.57 -12.00
C ARG A 72 -5.00 8.95 -10.67
N HIS A 73 -5.85 8.13 -10.04
CA HIS A 73 -5.48 7.47 -8.78
C HIS A 73 -4.33 6.47 -8.94
N VAL A 74 -4.26 5.73 -10.04
CA VAL A 74 -3.14 4.82 -10.33
C VAL A 74 -1.83 5.59 -10.48
N ALA A 75 -1.85 6.71 -11.21
CA ALA A 75 -0.69 7.58 -11.35
C ALA A 75 -0.22 8.14 -10.00
N ASN A 76 -1.16 8.62 -9.18
CA ASN A 76 -0.84 9.13 -7.84
C ASN A 76 -0.26 8.05 -6.93
N LEU A 77 -0.85 6.84 -6.93
CA LEU A 77 -0.40 5.73 -6.09
C LEU A 77 0.99 5.21 -6.50
N PHE A 78 1.37 5.31 -7.77
CA PHE A 78 2.73 5.01 -8.20
C PHE A 78 3.74 5.96 -7.55
N VAL A 79 3.41 7.26 -7.47
CA VAL A 79 4.23 8.23 -6.73
C VAL A 79 4.23 7.92 -5.24
N THR A 80 3.08 7.63 -4.64
CA THR A 80 3.00 7.28 -3.20
C THR A 80 3.81 6.02 -2.84
N GLN A 81 3.88 5.03 -3.72
CA GLN A 81 4.68 3.82 -3.51
C GLN A 81 6.19 4.11 -3.50
N THR A 82 6.62 5.09 -4.28
CA THR A 82 8.05 5.42 -4.50
C THR A 82 8.56 6.52 -3.57
N TYR A 83 7.70 7.47 -3.22
CA TYR A 83 7.99 8.56 -2.29
C TYR A 83 8.06 8.06 -0.83
N GLU A 84 8.85 8.73 0.01
CA GLU A 84 9.10 8.38 1.43
C GLU A 84 9.53 6.91 1.68
N GLY A 85 10.43 6.42 0.83
CA GLY A 85 11.00 5.08 0.92
C GLY A 85 10.31 4.10 -0.02
N GLN A 86 11.04 3.66 -1.05
CA GLN A 86 10.56 2.63 -1.98
C GLN A 86 10.21 1.33 -1.22
N SER A 87 9.29 0.53 -1.77
CA SER A 87 8.90 -0.77 -1.18
C SER A 87 10.11 -1.63 -0.80
N ASP A 88 11.17 -1.61 -1.62
CA ASP A 88 12.41 -2.33 -1.37
C ASP A 88 13.18 -1.81 -0.14
N ILE A 89 13.22 -0.50 0.08
CA ILE A 89 13.87 0.07 1.26
C ILE A 89 13.15 -0.36 2.54
N HIS A 90 11.82 -0.33 2.55
CA HIS A 90 11.06 -0.86 3.69
C HIS A 90 11.25 -2.38 3.86
N ALA A 91 11.40 -3.13 2.78
CA ALA A 91 11.72 -4.56 2.85
C ALA A 91 13.08 -4.81 3.49
N LEU A 92 14.09 -3.99 3.19
CA LEU A 92 15.41 -4.06 3.82
C LEU A 92 15.39 -3.66 5.30
N ILE A 93 14.61 -2.65 5.68
CA ILE A 93 14.39 -2.27 7.09
C ILE A 93 13.81 -3.45 7.87
N LEU A 94 12.75 -4.06 7.34
CA LEU A 94 12.10 -5.22 7.97
C LEU A 94 13.02 -6.44 7.98
N GLY A 95 13.73 -6.70 6.89
CA GLY A 95 14.71 -7.79 6.79
C GLY A 95 15.79 -7.68 7.85
N ARG A 96 16.32 -6.47 8.07
CA ARG A 96 17.26 -6.21 9.17
C ARG A 96 16.63 -6.46 10.53
N ALA A 97 15.38 -6.02 10.75
CA ALA A 97 14.72 -6.23 12.04
C ALA A 97 14.46 -7.72 12.35
N ILE A 98 14.20 -8.53 11.32
CA ILE A 98 13.97 -9.98 11.45
C ILE A 98 15.28 -10.74 11.65
N THR A 99 16.33 -10.38 10.91
CA THR A 99 17.57 -11.17 10.82
C THR A 99 18.73 -10.62 11.65
N GLY A 100 18.68 -9.35 12.04
CA GLY A 100 19.80 -8.61 12.61
C GLY A 100 20.88 -8.21 11.59
N LEU A 101 20.72 -8.56 10.30
CA LEU A 101 21.72 -8.32 9.25
C LEU A 101 21.31 -7.18 8.33
N GLN A 102 22.23 -6.24 8.11
CA GLN A 102 22.06 -5.12 7.19
C GLN A 102 22.31 -5.57 5.74
N ALA A 103 21.40 -5.24 4.82
CA ALA A 103 21.49 -5.60 3.40
C ALA A 103 21.23 -4.41 2.45
N PHE A 104 21.48 -3.18 2.91
CA PHE A 104 21.44 -1.99 2.05
C PHE A 104 22.77 -1.93 1.29
N CYS A 105 22.70 -1.80 -0.03
CA CYS A 105 23.85 -1.63 -0.91
C CYS A 105 24.19 -0.15 -1.15
#